data_AF-A0A855ET80-F1
#
_entry.id   AF-A0A855ET80-F1
#
_cell.length_a   1.000
_cell.length_b   1.000
_cell.length_c   1.000
_cell.angle_alpha   90.00
_cell.angle_beta   90.00
_cell.angle_gamma   90.00
#
_symmetry.space_group_name_H-M   'P 1'
#
loop_
_entity.id
_entity.type
_entity.pdbx_description
1 polymer ?
#
loop_
_entity_poly.entity_id
_entity_poly.type
_entity_poly.pdbx_seq_one_letter_code
_entity_poly.pdbx_strand_id
1 'polypeptide(L)' 'MDFDEIKIDRIFIANIDDPVKRALLVSVVKGLRGTGKPLVFEGVETPGQFEFACSLGPGYLVQGWYTGKPETISAMNIQG' A
#
# COMPACT_ATOMS: atom_id res chain seq x y z
N MET A 1 17.24 12.88 -5.61
CA MET A 1 16.85 12.33 -4.29
C MET A 1 16.75 10.83 -4.49
N ASP A 2 17.60 10.06 -3.83
CA ASP A 2 17.67 8.62 -4.01
C ASP A 2 16.93 7.93 -2.88
N PHE A 3 15.84 7.26 -3.20
CA PHE A 3 15.03 6.45 -2.29
C PHE A 3 14.62 5.17 -3.02
N ASP A 4 14.60 4.04 -2.32
CA ASP A 4 14.35 2.74 -2.93
C ASP A 4 12.87 2.50 -3.23
N GLU A 5 11.98 3.07 -2.43
CA GLU A 5 10.53 2.88 -2.50
C GLU A 5 9.77 4.16 -2.15
N ILE A 6 8.49 4.20 -2.48
CA ILE A 6 7.58 5.28 -2.09
C ILE A 6 6.42 4.68 -1.29
N LYS A 7 6.25 5.16 -0.07
CA LYS A 7 5.19 4.72 0.82
C LYS A 7 3.95 5.59 0.65
N ILE A 8 2.82 4.96 0.40
CA ILE A 8 1.50 5.57 0.31
C ILE A 8 0.85 5.45 1.68
N ASP A 9 0.73 6.60 2.36
CA ASP A 9 0.18 6.68 3.70
C ASP A 9 -1.26 6.13 3.77
N ARG A 10 -1.58 5.55 4.94
CA ARG A 10 -2.90 5.00 5.27
C ARG A 10 -4.05 5.95 4.93
N ILE A 11 -3.88 7.26 5.03
CA ILE A 11 -4.94 8.25 4.77
C ILE A 11 -5.56 8.08 3.37
N PHE A 12 -4.79 7.62 2.39
CA PHE A 12 -5.28 7.39 1.03
C PHE A 12 -6.09 6.10 0.89
N ILE A 13 -5.72 5.03 1.61
CA ILE A 13 -6.37 3.71 1.48
C ILE A 13 -7.56 3.54 2.44
N ALA A 14 -7.58 4.27 3.56
CA ALA A 14 -8.57 4.09 4.62
C ALA A 14 -10.02 4.36 4.17
N ASN A 15 -10.22 5.14 3.11
CA ASN A 15 -11.54 5.60 2.66
C ASN A 15 -11.77 5.37 1.16
N ILE A 16 -11.31 4.25 0.61
CA ILE A 16 -11.45 3.95 -0.83
C ILE A 16 -12.89 3.74 -1.29
N ASP A 17 -13.83 3.59 -0.38
CA ASP A 17 -15.28 3.54 -0.68
C ASP A 17 -15.83 4.92 -1.08
N ASP A 18 -15.15 5.99 -0.69
CA ASP A 18 -15.44 7.33 -1.18
C ASP A 18 -14.87 7.49 -2.60
N PRO A 19 -15.73 7.75 -3.62
CA PRO A 19 -15.29 7.80 -5.01
C PRO A 19 -14.29 8.93 -5.29
N VAL A 20 -14.36 10.05 -4.56
CA VAL A 20 -13.43 11.17 -4.73
C VAL A 20 -12.06 10.80 -4.19
N LYS A 21 -12.01 10.22 -2.99
CA LYS A 21 -10.74 9.77 -2.38
C LYS A 21 -10.11 8.63 -3.18
N ARG A 22 -10.93 7.71 -3.70
CA ARG A 22 -10.48 6.65 -4.61
C ARG A 22 -9.86 7.21 -5.89
N ALA A 23 -10.51 8.18 -6.52
CA ALA A 23 -9.98 8.84 -7.73
C ALA A 23 -8.68 9.61 -7.46
N LEU A 24 -8.57 10.25 -6.30
CA LEU A 24 -7.34 10.92 -5.85
C LEU A 24 -6.19 9.91 -5.73
N LEU A 25 -6.39 8.79 -5.03
CA LEU A 25 -5.38 7.75 -4.89
C LEU A 25 -4.95 7.18 -6.26
N VAL A 26 -5.90 6.91 -7.17
CA VAL A 26 -5.59 6.48 -8.54
C VAL A 26 -4.69 7.50 -9.25
N SER A 27 -4.97 8.81 -9.08
CA SER A 27 -4.20 9.89 -9.71
C SER A 27 -2.80 9.99 -9.14
N VAL A 28 -2.65 9.87 -7.81
CA VAL A 28 -1.35 9.83 -7.12
C VAL A 28 -0.52 8.67 -7.65
N VAL A 29 -1.07 7.45 -7.68
CA VAL A 29 -0.35 6.26 -8.15
C VAL A 29 0.07 6.42 -9.61
N LYS A 30 -0.80 6.95 -10.48
CA LYS A 30 -0.45 7.24 -11.88
C LYS A 30 0.72 8.22 -11.99
N GLY A 31 0.73 9.28 -11.18
CA GLY A 31 1.83 10.26 -11.16
C GLY A 31 3.15 9.65 -10.68
N LEU A 32 3.10 8.75 -9.71
CA LEU A 32 4.29 8.11 -9.14
C LEU A 32 4.88 6.99 -10.02
N ARG A 33 4.10 6.40 -10.94
CA ARG A 33 4.60 5.38 -11.87
C ARG A 33 5.81 5.84 -12.69
N GLY A 34 5.88 7.13 -13.05
CA GLY A 34 6.99 7.69 -13.80
C GLY A 34 8.33 7.67 -13.06
N THR A 35 8.31 7.46 -11.73
CA THR A 35 9.54 7.34 -10.93
C THR A 35 10.25 6.00 -11.10
N GLY A 36 9.54 4.97 -11.59
CA GLY A 36 10.06 3.59 -11.67
C GLY A 36 10.30 2.92 -10.31
N LYS A 37 9.92 3.57 -9.20
CA LYS A 37 10.12 3.04 -7.85
C LYS A 37 8.91 2.18 -7.42
N PRO A 38 9.12 1.09 -6.67
CA PRO A 38 8.05 0.35 -6.01
C PRO A 38 7.20 1.24 -5.11
N LEU A 39 5.89 0.98 -5.08
CA LEU A 39 4.96 1.63 -4.17
C LEU A 39 4.58 0.67 -3.04
N VAL A 40 4.57 1.16 -1.80
CA VAL A 40 4.13 0.42 -0.61
C VAL A 40 2.86 1.05 -0.07
N PHE A 41 1.74 0.33 -0.07
CA PHE A 41 0.49 0.81 0.50
C PHE A 41 0.42 0.47 1.98
N GLU A 42 0.39 1.50 2.83
CA GLU A 42 0.36 1.33 4.29
C GLU A 42 -1.06 1.36 4.86
N GLY A 43 -1.23 0.70 6.01
CA GLY A 43 -2.47 0.71 6.78
C GLY A 43 -3.62 -0.06 6.12
N VAL A 44 -3.31 -1.10 5.35
CA VAL A 44 -4.32 -2.00 4.76
C VAL A 44 -4.89 -2.94 5.83
N GLU A 45 -6.19 -2.82 6.10
CA GLU A 45 -6.88 -3.52 7.18
C GLU A 45 -7.99 -4.46 6.68
N THR A 46 -8.40 -4.36 5.41
CA THR A 46 -9.50 -5.15 4.84
C THR A 46 -9.13 -5.82 3.52
N PRO A 47 -9.82 -6.93 3.14
CA PRO A 47 -9.66 -7.55 1.83
C PRO A 47 -9.92 -6.57 0.68
N GLY A 48 -10.96 -5.73 0.78
CA GLY A 48 -11.28 -4.77 -0.28
C GLY A 48 -10.19 -3.73 -0.51
N GLN A 49 -9.52 -3.27 0.56
CA GLN A 49 -8.35 -2.39 0.44
C GLN A 49 -7.16 -3.09 -0.22
N PHE A 50 -6.92 -4.36 0.15
CA PHE A 50 -5.86 -5.17 -0.45
C PHE A 50 -6.10 -5.40 -1.95
N GLU A 51 -7.29 -5.88 -2.32
CA GLU A 51 -7.70 -6.10 -3.70
C GLU A 51 -7.62 -4.82 -4.53
N PHE A 52 -8.05 -3.69 -3.95
CA PHE A 52 -7.93 -2.40 -4.60
C PHE A 52 -6.47 -2.02 -4.85
N ALA A 53 -5.59 -2.14 -3.85
CA ALA A 53 -4.16 -1.86 -4.02
C ALA A 53 -3.53 -2.73 -5.12
N CYS A 54 -3.83 -4.04 -5.15
CA CYS A 54 -3.37 -4.95 -6.19
C CYS A 54 -3.91 -4.58 -7.59
N SER A 55 -5.14 -4.09 -7.68
CA SER A 55 -5.75 -3.65 -8.94
C SER A 55 -5.06 -2.44 -9.56
N LEU A 56 -4.33 -1.65 -8.75
CA LEU A 56 -3.66 -0.44 -9.23
C LEU A 56 -2.38 -0.76 -10.01
N GLY A 57 -1.82 -1.97 -9.94
CA GLY A 57 -0.68 -2.36 -10.74
C GLY A 57 0.12 -3.53 -10.15
N PRO A 58 0.90 -4.22 -10.99
CA PRO A 58 1.77 -5.29 -10.53
C PRO A 58 2.97 -4.74 -9.75
N GLY A 59 3.51 -5.56 -8.83
CA GLY A 59 4.75 -5.25 -8.11
C GLY A 59 4.62 -4.23 -6.98
N TYR A 60 3.40 -3.81 -6.63
CA TYR A 60 3.15 -3.01 -5.43
C TYR A 60 3.15 -3.87 -4.18
N LEU A 61 3.71 -3.32 -3.11
CA LEU A 61 3.78 -3.96 -1.80
C LEU A 61 2.64 -3.45 -0.91
N VAL A 62 2.20 -4.28 0.03
CA VAL A 62 1.09 -3.96 0.93
C VAL A 62 1.48 -4.25 2.37
N GLN A 63 1.37 -3.24 3.23
CA GLN A 63 1.65 -3.33 4.66
C GLN A 63 0.40 -2.92 5.46
N GLY A 64 -0.09 -3.81 6.31
CA GLY A 64 -1.13 -3.48 7.27
C GLY A 64 -1.62 -4.72 8.01
N TRP A 65 -2.52 -4.54 8.98
CA TRP A 65 -3.00 -5.64 9.82
C TRP A 65 -3.64 -6.78 9.05
N TYR A 66 -4.12 -6.53 7.83
CA TYR A 66 -4.63 -7.57 6.94
C TYR A 66 -3.52 -8.52 6.46
N THR A 67 -2.31 -8.00 6.19
CA THR A 67 -1.16 -8.78 5.71
C THR A 67 -0.23 -9.24 6.84
N GLY A 68 -0.24 -8.55 7.98
CA GLY A 68 0.49 -8.92 9.18
C GLY A 68 0.39 -7.85 10.26
N LYS A 69 0.21 -8.25 11.51
CA LYS A 69 0.22 -7.31 12.63
C LYS A 69 1.65 -7.10 13.13
N PRO A 70 1.98 -5.93 13.70
CA PRO A 70 3.21 -5.78 14.46
C PRO A 70 3.24 -6.81 15.59
N GLU A 71 4.31 -7.57 15.65
CA GLU A 71 4.53 -8.61 16.65
C GLU A 71 5.93 -8.47 17.25
N THR A 72 6.18 -9.14 18.37
CA THR A 72 7.54 -9.21 18.91
C THR A 72 8.43 -10.00 17.96
N ILE A 73 9.72 -9.70 17.93
CA ILE A 73 10.66 -10.39 17.04
C ILE A 73 10.68 -11.91 17.24
N SER A 74 10.43 -12.38 18.47
CA SER A 74 10.33 -13.79 18.82
C SER A 74 9.10 -14.49 18.26
N ALA A 75 8.05 -13.74 17.91
CA ALA A 75 6.80 -14.26 17.37
C ALA A 75 6.74 -14.15 15.84
N MET A 76 7.58 -13.31 15.23
CA MET A 76 7.66 -13.18 13.78
C MET A 76 8.21 -14.47 13.14
N ASN A 77 7.45 -15.03 12.20
CA ASN A 77 7.92 -16.12 11.35
C ASN A 77 8.76 -15.56 10.19
N ILE A 78 9.98 -15.14 10.48
CA ILE A 78 10.91 -14.61 9.47
C ILE A 78 11.57 -15.80 8.78
N GLN A 79 11.06 -16.18 7.60
CA GLN A 79 11.83 -17.01 6.68
C GLN A 79 12.84 -16.10 5.96
N GLY A 80 14.12 -16.28 6.30
CA GLY A 80 15.24 -15.61 5.65
C GLY A 80 15.56 -16.17 4.28
#